data_AF-A0A7J3B9Z2-F1
#
_entry.id   AF-A0A7J3B9Z2-F1
#
_cell.length_a   1.000
_cell.length_b   1.000
_cell.length_c   1.000
_cell.angle_alpha   90.00
_cell.angle_beta   90.00
_cell.angle_gamma   90.00
#
_symmetry.space_group_name_H-M   'P 1'
#
loop_
_entity.id
_entity.type
_entity.pdbx_description
1 polymer ?
#
loop_
_entity_poly.entity_id
_entity_poly.type
_entity_poly.pdbx_seq_one_letter_code
_entity_poly.pdbx_strand_id
1 'polypeptide(L)'
;MARPFLFMWGSFVYLFMFVIFLLTAFGLALLYFMLASALSYNISLELTVEALPNLLAAMVIIVLFLYLIGGSNAALIKTYYNAINGTKTSLLDFYHYTLSKAPVMFGILLMRDLISLLLIGPIAALYFLYLSQYAYMDVILFIYAIFVIFIVHLLATPAIISAALGASSADALRTAFLTIKTKHLYFVVMFILFAVVWLFNFVPLVDVFTIFFLYPVMYSALITFVIEGKGA
;
A
#
# COMPACT_ATOMS: atom_id res chain seq x y z
N MET A 1 23.73 13.69 14.80
CA MET A 1 24.20 12.77 13.74
C MET A 1 23.02 11.97 13.24
N ALA A 2 22.65 12.12 11.97
CA ALA A 2 21.71 11.19 11.34
C ALA A 2 22.28 9.77 11.51
N ARG A 3 21.46 8.84 12.01
CA ARG A 3 21.85 7.43 12.18
C ARG A 3 21.29 6.66 10.98
N PRO A 4 21.91 6.71 9.78
CA PRO A 4 21.40 6.04 8.57
C PRO A 4 21.14 4.54 8.80
N PHE A 5 21.90 3.94 9.72
CA PHE A 5 21.70 2.57 10.19
C PHE A 5 20.28 2.29 10.73
N LEU A 6 19.65 3.24 11.43
CA LEU A 6 18.29 3.04 11.97
C LEU A 6 17.24 2.94 10.86
N PHE A 7 17.43 3.70 9.78
CA PHE A 7 16.56 3.66 8.60
C PHE A 7 16.74 2.36 7.83
N MET A 8 17.99 1.98 7.54
CA MET A 8 18.31 0.71 6.87
C MET A 8 17.81 -0.50 7.67
N TRP A 9 17.95 -0.47 8.99
CA TRP A 9 17.41 -1.51 9.87
C TRP A 9 15.88 -1.62 9.76
N GLY A 10 15.16 -0.50 9.70
CA GLY A 10 13.72 -0.50 9.47
C GLY A 10 13.32 -1.13 8.15
N SER A 11 14.01 -0.80 7.06
CA SER A 11 13.80 -1.43 5.75
C SER A 11 14.08 -2.93 5.78
N PHE A 12 15.14 -3.37 6.48
CA PHE A 12 15.47 -4.78 6.63
C PHE A 12 14.37 -5.55 7.38
N VAL A 13 13.92 -5.02 8.52
CA VAL A 13 12.83 -5.63 9.30
C VAL A 13 11.54 -5.70 8.48
N TYR A 14 11.22 -4.66 7.71
CA TYR A 14 10.08 -4.66 6.81
C TYR A 14 10.18 -5.74 5.74
N LEU A 15 11.32 -5.85 5.04
CA LEU A 15 11.52 -6.88 4.02
C LEU A 15 11.41 -8.29 4.62
N PHE A 16 12.00 -8.50 5.79
CA PHE A 16 11.91 -9.79 6.49
C PHE A 16 10.45 -10.15 6.83
N MET A 17 9.69 -9.20 7.39
CA MET A 17 8.27 -9.40 7.70
C MET A 17 7.41 -9.58 6.44
N PHE A 18 7.72 -8.85 5.36
CA PHE A 18 7.07 -9.01 4.07
C PHE A 18 7.23 -10.44 3.54
N VAL A 19 8.45 -10.99 3.59
CA VAL A 19 8.71 -12.37 3.18
C VAL A 19 7.93 -13.37 4.05
N ILE A 20 7.86 -13.15 5.37
CA ILE A 20 7.05 -14.00 6.27
C ILE A 20 5.57 -13.98 5.89
N PHE A 21 5.02 -12.80 5.58
CA PHE A 21 3.61 -12.68 5.17
C PHE A 21 3.35 -13.26 3.79
N LEU A 22 4.30 -13.15 2.87
CA LEU A 22 4.24 -13.81 1.57
C LEU A 22 4.23 -15.34 1.71
N LEU A 23 5.12 -15.89 2.55
CA LEU A 23 5.17 -17.32 2.84
C LEU A 23 3.88 -17.81 3.53
N THR A 24 3.31 -17.01 4.41
CA THR A 24 2.02 -17.31 5.04
C THR A 24 0.89 -17.36 4.01
N ALA A 25 0.81 -16.37 3.11
CA ALA A 25 -0.20 -16.35 2.04
C ALA A 25 -0.04 -17.54 1.09
N PHE A 26 1.20 -17.88 0.74
CA PHE A 26 1.50 -19.07 -0.07
C PHE A 26 1.11 -20.37 0.65
N GLY A 27 1.41 -20.49 1.94
CA GLY A 27 1.01 -21.64 2.76
C GLY A 27 -0.51 -21.83 2.82
N LEU A 28 -1.28 -20.73 2.90
CA LEU A 28 -2.74 -20.78 2.84
C LEU A 28 -3.26 -21.20 1.46
N ALA A 29 -2.63 -20.73 0.39
CA ALA A 29 -2.96 -21.17 -0.96
C ALA A 29 -2.71 -22.68 -1.12
N LEU A 30 -1.56 -23.18 -0.64
CA LEU A 30 -1.26 -24.62 -0.65
C LEU A 30 -2.26 -25.44 0.16
N LEU A 31 -2.63 -24.96 1.35
CA LEU A 31 -3.64 -25.62 2.18
C LEU A 31 -4.98 -25.71 1.43
N TYR A 32 -5.38 -24.65 0.73
CA TYR A 32 -6.57 -24.67 -0.12
C TYR A 32 -6.48 -25.73 -1.23
N PHE A 33 -5.37 -25.79 -1.96
CA PHE A 33 -5.15 -26.80 -3.01
C PHE A 33 -5.18 -28.24 -2.46
N MET A 34 -4.60 -28.47 -1.27
CA MET A 34 -4.63 -29.78 -0.61
C MET A 34 -6.06 -30.19 -0.23
N LEU A 35 -6.83 -29.25 0.33
CA LEU A 35 -8.24 -29.49 0.68
C LEU A 35 -9.10 -29.76 -0.55
N ALA A 36 -8.91 -28.98 -1.61
CA ALA A 36 -9.59 -29.20 -2.89
C ALA A 36 -9.28 -30.59 -3.46
N SER A 37 -8.00 -30.99 -3.44
CA SER A 37 -7.60 -32.34 -3.87
C SER A 37 -8.21 -33.45 -3.00
N ALA A 38 -8.23 -33.28 -1.68
CA ALA A 38 -8.78 -34.27 -0.76
C ALA A 38 -10.30 -34.46 -0.93
N LEU A 39 -11.01 -33.39 -1.32
CA LEU A 39 -12.44 -33.40 -1.58
C LEU A 39 -12.77 -33.79 -3.04
N SER A 40 -11.77 -34.12 -3.86
CA SER A 40 -11.94 -34.32 -5.31
C SER A 40 -12.65 -33.15 -6.00
N TYR A 41 -12.44 -31.93 -5.48
CA TYR A 41 -13.02 -30.71 -6.02
C TYR A 41 -12.19 -30.25 -7.21
N ASN A 42 -12.87 -30.00 -8.33
CA ASN A 42 -12.22 -29.65 -9.59
C ASN A 42 -11.94 -28.14 -9.63
N ILE A 43 -10.66 -27.78 -9.74
CA ILE A 43 -10.24 -26.38 -9.75
C ILE A 43 -10.30 -25.86 -11.18
N SER A 44 -11.36 -25.11 -11.49
CA SER A 44 -11.46 -24.36 -12.75
C SER A 44 -11.07 -22.89 -12.54
N LEU A 45 -10.29 -22.37 -13.49
CA LEU A 45 -9.97 -20.94 -13.62
C LEU A 45 -10.97 -20.21 -14.54
N GLU A 46 -11.88 -20.94 -15.19
CA GLU A 46 -12.91 -20.35 -16.03
C GLU A 46 -13.96 -19.66 -15.15
N LEU A 47 -14.49 -18.53 -15.63
CA LEU A 47 -15.49 -17.74 -14.91
C LEU A 47 -16.87 -18.40 -15.00
N THR A 48 -17.03 -19.51 -14.29
CA THR A 48 -18.27 -20.28 -14.16
C THR A 48 -18.77 -20.27 -12.72
N VAL A 49 -20.03 -20.64 -12.50
CA VAL A 49 -20.61 -20.75 -11.13
C VAL A 49 -19.83 -21.78 -10.30
N GLU A 50 -19.29 -22.82 -10.92
CA GLU A 50 -18.49 -23.86 -10.28
C GLU A 50 -17.12 -23.36 -9.82
N ALA A 51 -16.59 -22.29 -10.42
CA ALA A 51 -15.34 -21.64 -10.03
C ALA A 51 -15.50 -20.60 -8.91
N LEU A 52 -16.74 -20.34 -8.45
CA LEU A 52 -16.99 -19.38 -7.38
C LEU A 52 -16.21 -19.69 -6.08
N PRO A 53 -16.10 -20.94 -5.61
CA PRO A 53 -15.26 -21.27 -4.45
C PRO A 53 -13.77 -20.97 -4.66
N ASN A 54 -13.23 -21.19 -5.88
CA ASN A 54 -11.84 -20.84 -6.22
C ASN A 54 -11.62 -19.33 -6.13
N LEU A 55 -12.56 -18.56 -6.70
CA LEU A 55 -12.52 -17.11 -6.68
C LEU A 55 -12.58 -16.58 -5.24
N LEU A 56 -13.49 -17.11 -4.42
CA LEU A 56 -13.64 -16.70 -3.02
C LEU A 56 -12.38 -17.04 -2.21
N ALA A 57 -11.78 -18.21 -2.40
CA ALA A 57 -10.54 -18.58 -1.73
C ALA A 57 -9.39 -17.63 -2.10
N ALA A 58 -9.22 -17.33 -3.38
CA ALA A 58 -8.22 -16.37 -3.85
C ALA A 58 -8.47 -14.97 -3.28
N MET A 59 -9.72 -14.51 -3.27
CA MET A 59 -10.09 -13.21 -2.68
C MET A 59 -9.75 -13.15 -1.19
N VAL A 60 -10.04 -14.20 -0.41
CA VAL A 60 -9.71 -14.25 1.02
C VAL A 60 -8.20 -14.17 1.24
N ILE A 61 -7.40 -14.90 0.46
CA ILE A 61 -5.93 -14.86 0.55
C ILE A 61 -5.40 -13.47 0.22
N ILE A 62 -5.90 -12.85 -0.86
CA ILE A 62 -5.52 -11.50 -1.27
C ILE A 62 -5.89 -10.48 -0.18
N VAL A 63 -7.12 -10.54 0.34
CA VAL A 63 -7.60 -9.62 1.38
C VAL A 63 -6.77 -9.76 2.66
N LEU A 64 -6.45 -10.99 3.09
CA LEU A 64 -5.59 -11.24 4.23
C LEU A 64 -4.17 -10.69 4.02
N PHE A 65 -3.61 -10.90 2.83
CA PHE A 65 -2.30 -10.36 2.48
C PHE A 65 -2.31 -8.82 2.52
N LEU A 66 -3.31 -8.18 1.92
CA LEU A 66 -3.48 -6.72 1.96
C LEU A 66 -3.64 -6.20 3.39
N TYR A 67 -4.34 -6.92 4.25
CA TYR A 67 -4.48 -6.59 5.67
C TYR A 67 -3.12 -6.58 6.39
N LEU A 68 -2.31 -7.62 6.22
CA LEU A 68 -0.98 -7.74 6.84
C LEU A 68 0.03 -6.73 6.27
N ILE A 69 0.00 -6.49 4.95
CA ILE A 69 0.82 -5.47 4.30
C ILE A 69 0.45 -4.06 4.77
N GLY A 70 -0.85 -3.79 4.95
CA GLY A 70 -1.31 -2.53 5.53
C GLY A 70 -0.71 -2.28 6.91
N GLY A 71 -0.74 -3.30 7.79
CA GLY A 71 -0.07 -3.24 9.09
C GLY A 71 1.44 -3.02 8.98
N SER A 72 2.10 -3.73 8.06
CA SER A 72 3.56 -3.64 7.84
C SER A 72 3.98 -2.24 7.42
N ASN A 73 3.20 -1.62 6.53
CA ASN A 73 3.43 -0.26 6.08
C ASN A 73 3.29 0.74 7.25
N ALA A 74 2.33 0.54 8.16
CA ALA A 74 2.24 1.37 9.36
C ALA A 74 3.45 1.18 10.30
N ALA A 75 3.90 -0.05 10.50
CA ALA A 75 5.09 -0.32 11.30
C ALA A 75 6.36 0.27 10.66
N LEU A 76 6.47 0.27 9.34
CA LEU A 76 7.55 0.92 8.61
C LEU A 76 7.53 2.44 8.82
N ILE A 77 6.36 3.08 8.67
CA ILE A 77 6.18 4.52 8.92
C ILE A 77 6.58 4.88 10.35
N LYS A 78 6.10 4.12 11.35
CA LYS A 78 6.50 4.32 12.75
C LYS A 78 7.99 4.11 12.96
N THR A 79 8.60 3.14 12.29
CA THR A 79 10.04 2.86 12.40
C THR A 79 10.87 4.01 11.85
N TYR A 80 10.46 4.60 10.71
CA TYR A 80 11.11 5.79 10.18
C TYR A 80 10.90 7.01 11.08
N TYR A 81 9.70 7.20 11.63
CA TYR A 81 9.45 8.25 12.63
C TYR A 81 10.34 8.09 13.87
N ASN A 82 10.48 6.88 14.38
CA ASN A 82 11.40 6.55 15.48
C ASN A 82 12.86 6.84 15.10
N ALA A 83 13.27 6.47 13.88
CA ALA A 83 14.62 6.71 13.38
C ALA A 83 14.94 8.21 13.25
N ILE A 84 13.98 9.04 12.81
CA ILE A 84 14.09 10.52 12.81
C ILE A 84 14.38 11.02 14.24
N ASN A 85 13.70 10.45 15.24
CA ASN A 85 13.87 10.79 16.65
C ASN A 85 15.04 10.06 17.34
N GLY A 86 15.84 9.29 16.59
CA GLY A 86 17.01 8.57 17.11
C GLY A 86 16.69 7.34 17.96
N THR A 87 15.45 6.86 17.98
CA THR A 87 15.03 5.68 18.72
C THR A 87 15.14 4.40 17.88
N LYS A 88 15.54 3.30 18.52
CA LYS A 88 15.63 1.97 17.89
C LYS A 88 14.25 1.31 17.90
N THR A 89 13.96 0.52 16.87
CA THR A 89 12.77 -0.33 16.81
C THR A 89 13.21 -1.79 16.83
N SER A 90 12.68 -2.59 17.76
CA SER A 90 12.94 -4.03 17.79
C SER A 90 12.04 -4.77 16.81
N LEU A 91 12.43 -5.99 16.41
CA LEU A 91 11.60 -6.86 15.56
C LEU A 91 10.24 -7.16 16.22
N LEU A 92 10.24 -7.38 17.53
CA LEU A 92 9.04 -7.66 18.32
C LEU A 92 8.09 -6.45 18.35
N ASP A 93 8.64 -5.25 18.54
CA ASP A 93 7.85 -4.02 18.49
C ASP A 93 7.25 -3.80 17.09
N PHE A 94 8.02 -4.07 16.04
CA PHE A 94 7.56 -3.96 14.67
C PHE A 94 6.38 -4.92 14.41
N TYR A 95 6.50 -6.17 14.84
CA TYR A 95 5.46 -7.19 14.71
C TYR A 95 4.18 -6.83 15.46
N HIS A 96 4.28 -6.49 16.75
CA HIS A 96 3.10 -6.09 17.52
C HIS A 96 2.44 -4.84 16.96
N TYR A 97 3.25 -3.87 16.51
CA TYR A 97 2.71 -2.66 15.91
C TYR A 97 1.98 -2.95 14.61
N THR A 98 2.55 -3.80 13.75
CA THR A 98 1.95 -4.29 12.51
C THR A 98 0.54 -4.84 12.76
N LEU A 99 0.40 -5.78 13.70
CA LEU A 99 -0.89 -6.38 14.04
C LEU A 99 -1.87 -5.37 14.63
N SER A 100 -1.40 -4.50 15.53
CA SER A 100 -2.25 -3.50 16.19
C SER A 100 -2.83 -2.45 15.25
N LYS A 101 -2.11 -2.13 14.16
CA LYS A 101 -2.51 -1.11 13.19
C LYS A 101 -3.12 -1.66 11.91
N ALA A 102 -3.01 -2.97 11.67
CA ALA A 102 -3.59 -3.61 10.50
C ALA A 102 -5.09 -3.29 10.29
N PRO A 103 -5.99 -3.29 11.30
CA PRO A 103 -7.41 -2.98 11.07
C PRO A 103 -7.65 -1.56 10.54
N VAL A 104 -6.99 -0.56 11.14
CA VAL A 104 -7.16 0.85 10.77
C VAL A 104 -6.56 1.10 9.39
N MET A 105 -5.37 0.55 9.13
CA MET A 105 -4.69 0.66 7.84
C MET A 105 -5.48 -0.02 6.74
N PHE A 106 -6.00 -1.22 6.99
CA PHE A 106 -6.82 -1.95 6.05
C PHE A 106 -8.07 -1.15 5.66
N GLY A 107 -8.76 -0.53 6.62
CA GLY A 107 -9.91 0.32 6.33
C GLY A 107 -9.57 1.51 5.41
N ILE A 108 -8.45 2.20 5.66
CA ILE A 108 -8.01 3.34 4.83
C ILE A 108 -7.59 2.88 3.43
N LEU A 109 -6.83 1.78 3.33
CA LEU A 109 -6.40 1.22 2.05
C LEU A 109 -7.59 0.72 1.23
N LEU A 110 -8.54 0.02 1.87
CA LEU A 110 -9.76 -0.43 1.23
C LEU A 110 -10.59 0.76 0.72
N MET A 111 -10.75 1.82 1.51
CA MET A 111 -11.42 3.04 1.05
C MET A 111 -10.71 3.66 -0.15
N ARG A 112 -9.38 3.78 -0.11
CA ARG A 112 -8.57 4.29 -1.23
C ARG A 112 -8.80 3.46 -2.51
N ASP A 113 -8.79 2.14 -2.38
CA ASP A 113 -8.94 1.22 -3.51
C ASP A 113 -10.37 1.23 -4.06
N LEU A 114 -11.38 1.32 -3.18
CA LEU A 114 -12.79 1.49 -3.56
C LEU A 114 -13.04 2.81 -4.30
N ILE A 115 -12.45 3.92 -3.84
CA ILE A 115 -12.54 5.21 -4.55
C ILE A 115 -11.88 5.10 -5.94
N SER A 116 -10.71 4.46 -6.02
CA SER A 116 -10.04 4.24 -7.30
C SER A 116 -10.90 3.41 -8.25
N LEU A 117 -11.52 2.34 -7.75
CA LEU A 117 -12.43 1.50 -8.53
C LEU A 117 -13.69 2.26 -8.96
N LEU A 118 -14.27 3.10 -8.09
CA LEU A 118 -15.46 3.89 -8.41
C LEU A 118 -15.19 4.91 -9.52
N LEU A 119 -13.99 5.50 -9.55
CA LEU A 119 -13.61 6.49 -10.56
C LEU A 119 -13.18 5.82 -11.88
N ILE A 120 -12.46 4.69 -11.81
CA ILE A 120 -11.96 3.99 -13.00
C ILE A 120 -13.03 3.09 -13.62
N GLY A 121 -13.80 2.38 -12.80
CA GLY A 121 -14.75 1.34 -13.21
C GLY A 121 -15.74 1.79 -14.28
N PRO A 122 -16.46 2.92 -14.11
CA PRO A 122 -17.39 3.40 -15.13
C PRO A 122 -16.72 3.72 -16.47
N ILE A 123 -15.52 4.31 -16.44
CA ILE A 123 -14.76 4.63 -17.66
C ILE A 123 -14.22 3.37 -18.33
N ALA A 124 -13.72 2.41 -17.53
CA ALA A 124 -13.31 1.11 -18.04
C ALA A 124 -14.49 0.35 -18.67
N ALA A 125 -15.67 0.37 -18.04
CA ALA A 125 -16.88 -0.22 -18.60
C ALA A 125 -17.29 0.43 -19.92
N LEU A 126 -17.28 1.77 -20.01
CA LEU A 126 -17.53 2.48 -21.26
C LEU A 126 -16.52 2.10 -22.34
N TYR A 127 -15.25 1.98 -21.99
CA TYR A 127 -14.21 1.52 -22.90
C TYR A 127 -14.49 0.13 -23.44
N PHE A 128 -14.72 -0.86 -22.58
CA PHE A 128 -14.92 -2.25 -22.99
C PHE A 128 -16.21 -2.45 -23.80
N LEU A 129 -17.27 -1.71 -23.46
CA LEU A 129 -18.57 -1.84 -24.12
C LEU A 129 -18.67 -1.08 -25.46
N TYR A 130 -17.96 0.05 -25.59
CA TYR A 130 -18.22 0.97 -26.71
C TYR A 130 -16.99 1.52 -27.42
N LEU A 131 -15.80 1.50 -26.81
CA LEU A 131 -14.64 2.22 -27.34
C LEU A 131 -13.43 1.35 -27.69
N SER A 132 -13.44 0.06 -27.33
CA SER A 132 -12.31 -0.86 -27.52
C SER A 132 -11.89 -1.05 -28.99
N GLN A 133 -12.79 -0.78 -29.93
CA GLN A 133 -12.51 -0.86 -31.36
C GLN A 133 -11.79 0.36 -31.96
N TYR A 134 -11.67 1.48 -31.23
CA TYR A 134 -11.01 2.69 -31.74
C TYR A 134 -9.52 2.70 -31.40
N ALA A 135 -8.70 3.17 -32.34
CA ALA A 135 -7.26 3.27 -32.16
C ALA A 135 -6.89 4.12 -30.94
N TYR A 136 -5.84 3.69 -30.22
CA TYR A 136 -5.27 4.37 -29.05
C TYR A 136 -6.15 4.43 -27.80
N MET A 137 -7.38 3.90 -27.81
CA MET A 137 -8.26 3.92 -26.63
C MET A 137 -7.68 3.16 -25.43
N ASP A 138 -6.92 2.09 -25.67
CA ASP A 138 -6.22 1.33 -24.64
C ASP A 138 -5.23 2.23 -23.87
N VAL A 139 -4.47 3.03 -24.62
CA VAL A 139 -3.46 3.94 -24.08
C VAL A 139 -4.15 5.05 -23.28
N ILE A 140 -5.26 5.59 -23.80
CA ILE A 140 -6.04 6.62 -23.11
C ILE A 140 -6.60 6.08 -21.78
N LEU A 141 -7.18 4.87 -21.79
CA LEU A 141 -7.69 4.23 -20.57
C LEU A 141 -6.56 4.00 -19.56
N PHE A 142 -5.40 3.53 -20.02
CA PHE A 142 -4.25 3.28 -19.16
C PHE A 142 -3.73 4.56 -18.50
N ILE A 143 -3.56 5.64 -19.29
CA ILE A 143 -3.15 6.95 -18.77
C ILE A 143 -4.17 7.47 -17.75
N TYR A 144 -5.47 7.36 -18.07
CA TYR A 144 -6.54 7.77 -17.17
C TYR A 144 -6.50 7.00 -15.85
N ALA A 145 -6.38 5.66 -15.91
CA ALA A 145 -6.33 4.81 -14.73
C ALA A 145 -5.12 5.14 -13.84
N ILE A 146 -3.92 5.30 -14.43
CA ILE A 146 -2.72 5.71 -13.70
C ILE A 146 -2.93 7.07 -13.03
N PHE A 147 -3.48 8.04 -13.76
CA PHE A 147 -3.69 9.38 -13.23
C PHE A 147 -4.66 9.37 -12.04
N VAL A 148 -5.78 8.66 -12.15
CA VAL A 148 -6.73 8.51 -11.05
C VAL A 148 -6.09 7.82 -9.85
N ILE A 149 -5.40 6.69 -10.05
CA ILE A 149 -4.69 5.97 -8.99
C ILE A 149 -3.69 6.89 -8.29
N PHE A 150 -2.92 7.65 -9.07
CA PHE A 150 -1.92 8.60 -8.55
C PHE A 150 -2.57 9.67 -7.67
N ILE A 151 -3.64 10.31 -8.14
CA ILE A 151 -4.35 11.35 -7.36
C ILE A 151 -4.94 10.75 -6.08
N VAL A 152 -5.62 9.61 -6.18
CA VAL A 152 -6.24 8.96 -5.02
C VAL A 152 -5.18 8.54 -4.00
N HIS A 153 -4.03 8.02 -4.45
CA HIS A 153 -2.90 7.69 -3.58
C HIS A 153 -2.30 8.94 -2.92
N LEU A 154 -2.10 10.01 -3.68
CA LEU A 154 -1.61 11.29 -3.16
C LEU A 154 -2.51 11.79 -2.03
N LEU A 155 -3.83 11.81 -2.26
CA LEU A 155 -4.80 12.27 -1.27
C LEU A 155 -4.88 11.36 -0.03
N ALA A 156 -4.70 10.05 -0.21
CA ALA A 156 -4.76 9.08 0.90
C ALA A 156 -3.47 9.02 1.74
N THR A 157 -2.33 9.41 1.18
CA THR A 157 -1.00 9.26 1.83
C THR A 157 -0.89 9.95 3.19
N PRO A 158 -1.36 11.20 3.38
CA PRO A 158 -1.35 11.82 4.70
C PRO A 158 -2.24 11.11 5.71
N ALA A 159 -3.38 10.55 5.27
CA ALA A 159 -4.27 9.78 6.14
C ALA A 159 -3.58 8.48 6.60
N ILE A 160 -2.92 7.79 5.67
CA ILE A 160 -2.11 6.60 5.96
C ILE A 160 -1.02 6.91 6.98
N ILE A 161 -0.25 7.99 6.78
CA ILE A 161 0.81 8.40 7.72
C ILE A 161 0.21 8.77 9.08
N SER A 162 -0.88 9.53 9.10
CA SER A 162 -1.52 9.96 10.34
C SER A 162 -2.04 8.77 11.16
N ALA A 163 -2.70 7.80 10.51
CA ALA A 163 -3.19 6.59 11.13
C ALA A 163 -2.05 5.69 11.63
N ALA A 164 -0.98 5.57 10.84
CA ALA A 164 0.24 4.87 11.21
C ALA A 164 0.99 5.52 12.39
N LEU A 165 0.72 6.78 12.71
CA LEU A 165 1.26 7.47 13.89
C LEU A 165 0.27 7.52 15.07
N GLY A 166 -0.87 6.84 14.97
CA GLY A 166 -1.80 6.67 16.08
C GLY A 166 -3.14 7.39 15.98
N ALA A 167 -3.38 8.17 14.92
CA ALA A 167 -4.68 8.83 14.74
C ALA A 167 -5.81 7.81 14.50
N SER A 168 -7.03 8.17 14.92
CA SER A 168 -8.24 7.45 14.52
C SER A 168 -8.48 7.61 13.02
N SER A 169 -9.31 6.74 12.40
CA SER A 169 -9.61 6.85 10.97
C SER A 169 -10.21 8.22 10.58
N ALA A 170 -11.08 8.78 11.42
CA ALA A 170 -11.68 10.10 11.19
C ALA A 170 -10.64 11.23 11.31
N ASP A 171 -9.78 11.18 12.34
CA ASP A 171 -8.73 12.17 12.54
C ASP A 171 -7.64 12.08 11.46
N ALA A 172 -7.37 10.87 10.95
CA ALA A 172 -6.47 10.64 9.84
C ALA A 172 -6.96 11.29 8.55
N LEU A 173 -8.25 11.15 8.23
CA LEU A 173 -8.87 11.82 7.08
C LEU A 173 -8.88 13.33 7.24
N ARG A 174 -9.19 13.85 8.44
CA ARG A 174 -9.11 15.28 8.75
C ARG A 174 -7.67 15.81 8.57
N THR A 175 -6.68 15.07 9.05
CA THR A 175 -5.26 15.41 8.88
C THR A 175 -4.90 15.49 7.41
N ALA A 176 -5.42 14.59 6.58
CA ALA A 176 -5.15 14.62 5.15
C ALA A 176 -5.67 15.89 4.49
N PHE A 177 -6.91 16.27 4.80
CA PHE A 177 -7.48 17.53 4.33
C PHE A 177 -6.63 18.74 4.76
N LEU A 178 -6.24 18.81 6.05
CA LEU A 178 -5.45 19.93 6.57
C LEU A 178 -4.04 19.99 5.96
N THR A 179 -3.38 18.84 5.80
CA THR A 179 -2.03 18.76 5.19
C THR A 179 -2.05 19.24 3.75
N ILE A 180 -3.06 18.80 2.98
CA ILE A 180 -3.23 19.26 1.59
C ILE A 180 -3.53 20.76 1.59
N LYS A 181 -4.47 21.24 2.39
CA LYS A 181 -4.83 22.66 2.43
C LYS A 181 -3.63 23.57 2.74
N THR A 182 -2.79 23.19 3.71
CA THR A 182 -1.70 24.04 4.22
C THR A 182 -0.41 23.91 3.42
N LYS A 183 -0.12 22.71 2.89
CA LYS A 183 1.17 22.40 2.23
C LYS A 183 1.03 21.78 0.84
N HIS A 184 -0.08 22.02 0.14
CA HIS A 184 -0.40 21.40 -1.16
C HIS A 184 0.81 21.33 -2.11
N LEU A 185 1.48 22.46 -2.39
CA LEU A 185 2.56 22.50 -3.38
C LEU A 185 3.75 21.62 -2.98
N TYR A 186 4.25 21.77 -1.76
CA TYR A 186 5.38 20.98 -1.25
C TYR A 186 5.04 19.48 -1.18
N PHE A 187 3.81 19.17 -0.73
CA PHE A 187 3.35 17.80 -0.64
C PHE A 187 3.22 17.16 -2.02
N VAL A 188 2.64 17.86 -3.00
CA VAL A 188 2.51 17.38 -4.39
C VAL A 188 3.88 17.13 -5.02
N VAL A 189 4.81 18.08 -4.91
CA VAL A 189 6.17 17.92 -5.47
C VAL A 189 6.89 16.73 -4.83
N MET A 190 6.84 16.59 -3.51
CA MET A 190 7.46 15.44 -2.83
C MET A 190 6.76 14.12 -3.15
N PHE A 191 5.45 14.13 -3.35
CA PHE A 191 4.72 12.95 -3.76
C PHE A 191 5.06 12.53 -5.19
N ILE A 192 5.24 13.48 -6.12
CA ILE A 192 5.73 13.19 -7.47
C ILE A 192 7.12 12.54 -7.41
N LEU A 193 8.05 13.11 -6.64
CA LEU A 193 9.37 12.51 -6.44
C LEU A 193 9.26 11.11 -5.82
N PHE A 194 8.34 10.92 -4.88
CA PHE A 194 8.10 9.61 -4.26
C PHE A 194 7.58 8.60 -5.27
N ALA A 195 6.67 9.01 -6.16
CA ALA A 195 6.19 8.16 -7.24
C ALA A 195 7.30 7.79 -8.22
N VAL A 196 8.18 8.72 -8.58
CA VAL A 196 9.37 8.43 -9.41
C VAL A 196 10.28 7.40 -8.74
N VAL A 197 10.52 7.55 -7.44
CA VAL A 197 11.26 6.54 -6.66
C VAL A 197 10.57 5.18 -6.71
N TRP A 198 9.24 5.16 -6.64
CA TRP A 198 8.45 3.93 -6.77
C TRP A 198 8.60 3.27 -8.15
N LEU A 199 8.67 4.07 -9.23
CA LEU A 199 8.92 3.55 -10.57
C LEU A 199 10.30 2.88 -10.70
N PHE A 200 11.30 3.30 -9.92
CA PHE A 200 12.60 2.65 -9.93
C PHE A 200 12.58 1.21 -9.38
N ASN A 201 11.55 0.82 -8.63
CA ASN A 201 11.38 -0.56 -8.18
C ASN A 201 11.08 -1.54 -9.33
N PHE A 202 10.70 -1.05 -10.52
CA PHE A 202 10.58 -1.91 -11.70
C PHE A 202 11.93 -2.37 -12.25
N VAL A 203 13.05 -1.79 -11.80
CA VAL A 203 14.41 -2.20 -12.17
C VAL A 203 15.04 -2.94 -10.99
N PRO A 204 15.21 -4.28 -11.04
CA PRO A 204 15.59 -5.10 -9.88
C PRO A 204 16.88 -4.68 -9.17
N LEU A 205 17.90 -4.20 -9.90
CA LEU A 205 19.15 -3.70 -9.30
C LEU A 205 18.97 -2.36 -8.58
N VAL A 206 18.05 -1.52 -9.05
CA VAL A 206 17.75 -0.22 -8.45
C VAL A 206 16.81 -0.39 -7.26
N ASP A 207 15.94 -1.40 -7.27
CA ASP A 207 15.00 -1.72 -6.19
C ASP A 207 15.69 -1.86 -4.82
N VAL A 208 16.83 -2.55 -4.76
CA VAL A 208 17.63 -2.67 -3.52
C VAL A 208 18.07 -1.29 -3.03
N PHE A 209 18.61 -0.45 -3.91
CA PHE A 209 19.04 0.91 -3.54
C PHE A 209 17.85 1.77 -3.12
N THR A 210 16.71 1.62 -3.81
CA THR A 210 15.49 2.32 -3.48
C THR A 210 15.00 1.96 -2.08
N ILE A 211 14.84 0.67 -1.77
CA ILE A 211 14.30 0.20 -0.49
C ILE A 211 15.17 0.62 0.71
N PHE A 212 16.51 0.62 0.56
CA PHE A 212 17.41 0.93 1.67
C PHE A 212 17.79 2.40 1.80
N PHE A 213 17.71 3.20 0.74
CA PHE A 213 18.18 4.59 0.75
C PHE A 213 17.11 5.61 0.35
N LEU A 214 16.52 5.47 -0.84
CA LEU A 214 15.56 6.48 -1.33
C LEU A 214 14.23 6.42 -0.59
N TYR A 215 13.70 5.22 -0.35
CA TYR A 215 12.42 5.00 0.30
C TYR A 215 12.38 5.55 1.73
N PRO A 216 13.39 5.29 2.59
CA PRO A 216 13.44 5.90 3.92
C PRO A 216 13.52 7.43 3.88
N VAL A 217 14.32 8.00 2.95
CA VAL A 217 14.46 9.46 2.82
C VAL A 217 13.13 10.09 2.43
N MET A 218 12.47 9.56 1.40
CA MET A 218 11.20 10.09 0.91
C MET A 218 10.07 9.93 1.92
N TYR A 219 9.94 8.76 2.55
CA TYR A 219 8.95 8.56 3.60
C TYR A 219 9.19 9.49 4.79
N SER A 220 10.45 9.67 5.21
CA SER A 220 10.78 10.54 6.34
C SER A 220 10.38 11.99 6.07
N ALA A 221 10.63 12.48 4.84
CA ALA A 221 10.19 13.81 4.44
C ALA A 221 8.65 13.93 4.50
N LEU A 222 7.92 12.97 3.92
CA LEU A 222 6.45 12.95 3.94
C LEU A 222 5.90 12.89 5.39
N ILE A 223 6.52 12.09 6.26
CA ILE A 223 6.18 11.99 7.67
C ILE A 223 6.31 13.35 8.36
N THR A 224 7.45 14.03 8.18
CA THR A 224 7.69 15.36 8.74
C THR A 224 6.65 16.37 8.27
N PHE A 225 6.31 16.39 6.97
CA PHE A 225 5.28 17.29 6.45
C PHE A 225 3.91 17.06 7.09
N VAL A 226 3.51 15.80 7.29
CA VAL A 226 2.23 15.45 7.93
C VAL A 226 2.22 15.83 9.40
N ILE A 227 3.33 15.63 10.13
CA ILE A 227 3.43 16.02 11.54
C ILE A 227 3.32 17.53 11.70
N GLU A 228 4.10 18.29 10.94
CA GLU A 228 4.06 19.75 10.96
C GLU A 228 2.68 20.28 10.51
N GLY A 229 2.03 19.60 9.56
CA GLY A 229 0.67 19.94 9.11
C GLY A 229 -0.43 19.70 10.13
N LYS A 230 -0.19 18.90 11.18
CA LYS A 230 -1.11 18.75 12.33
C LYS A 230 -1.00 19.90 13.33
N GLY A 231 0.13 20.60 13.36
CA GLY A 231 0.43 21.69 14.30
C GLY A 231 0.12 23.10 13.78
N ALA A 232 -0.41 23.21 12.55
CA ALA A 232 -0.85 24.46 11.92
C ALA A 232 -2.38 24.50 11.83
#